data_AF-A0A9X9F2G7-F1
#
_entry.id   AF-A0A9X9F2G7-F1
#
_cell.length_a   1.000
_cell.length_b   1.000
_cell.length_c   1.000
_cell.angle_alpha   90.00
_cell.angle_beta   90.00
_cell.angle_gamma   90.00
#
_symmetry.space_group_name_H-M   'P 1'
#
loop_
_entity.id
_entity.type
_entity.pdbx_description
1 polymer ?
#
loop_
_entity_poly.entity_id
_entity_poly.type
_entity_poly.pdbx_seq_one_letter_code
_entity_poly.pdbx_strand_id
1 'polypeptide(L)'
;KRLVPGYEAPCYVAWSAQNRSPLVRIPASRGISTRVEVRSVDPAANPYLVMATLLAAGLDGIKNKLTPPAAVDRNIYVMTKEEREEAGIVDLPATLAQALVTLQSNEVVCG
;
A
#
# COMPACT_ATOMS: atom_id res chain seq x y z
N LYS A 1 17.97 -1.29 -5.22
CA LYS A 1 16.51 -1.04 -5.42
C LYS A 1 15.77 -1.63 -4.23
N ARG A 2 14.76 -0.95 -3.65
CA ARG A 2 14.13 -1.32 -2.36
C ARG A 2 12.92 -2.27 -2.48
N LEU A 3 12.04 -2.05 -3.46
CA LEU A 3 10.80 -2.81 -3.65
C LEU A 3 11.09 -4.13 -4.37
N VAL A 4 11.75 -5.05 -3.67
CA VAL A 4 12.06 -6.40 -4.15
C VAL A 4 11.60 -7.40 -3.08
N PRO A 5 10.92 -8.51 -3.45
CA PRO A 5 10.49 -9.51 -2.48
C PRO A 5 11.65 -10.07 -1.64
N GLY A 6 11.39 -10.42 -0.39
CA GLY A 6 12.38 -11.06 0.50
C GLY A 6 13.19 -10.13 1.41
N TYR A 7 13.03 -8.81 1.30
CA TYR A 7 13.78 -7.82 2.10
C TYR A 7 12.88 -6.93 2.99
N GLU A 8 11.77 -7.49 3.49
CA GLU A 8 10.75 -6.83 4.34
C GLU A 8 10.03 -5.60 3.74
N ALA A 9 10.45 -5.14 2.56
CA ALA A 9 9.79 -4.07 1.82
C ALA A 9 8.50 -4.58 1.16
N PRO A 10 7.41 -3.80 1.20
CA PRO A 10 6.16 -4.21 0.57
C PRO A 10 6.30 -4.16 -0.95
N CYS A 11 5.89 -5.22 -1.63
CA CYS A 11 5.84 -5.29 -3.10
C CYS A 11 4.41 -5.42 -3.63
N TYR A 12 3.43 -5.56 -2.73
CA TYR A 12 2.07 -5.98 -3.04
C TYR A 12 1.06 -5.10 -2.30
N VAL A 13 0.00 -4.69 -3.00
CA VAL A 13 -1.13 -3.93 -2.47
C VAL A 13 -2.01 -4.87 -1.65
N ALA A 14 -1.82 -4.85 -0.35
CA ALA A 14 -2.59 -5.61 0.64
C ALA A 14 -2.50 -4.92 2.01
N TRP A 15 -3.35 -5.33 2.95
CA TRP A 15 -3.27 -4.88 4.34
C TRP A 15 -3.44 -6.05 5.33
N SER A 16 -2.82 -5.93 6.51
CA SER A 16 -2.97 -6.89 7.62
C SER A 16 -2.69 -6.21 8.97
N ALA A 17 -3.26 -6.74 10.05
CA ALA A 17 -2.93 -6.32 11.40
C ALA A 17 -1.66 -7.00 11.95
N GLN A 18 -1.40 -8.24 11.55
CA GLN A 18 -0.35 -9.07 12.16
C GLN A 18 0.90 -9.18 11.27
N ASN A 19 0.73 -9.03 9.96
CA ASN A 19 1.79 -9.31 9.00
C ASN A 19 2.67 -8.08 8.67
N ARG A 20 3.96 -8.34 8.37
CA ARG A 20 4.96 -7.38 7.88
C ARG A 20 5.31 -7.55 6.41
N SER A 21 4.66 -8.44 5.64
CA SER A 21 4.76 -8.43 4.18
C SER A 21 3.88 -7.39 3.45
N PRO A 22 2.73 -6.90 3.98
CA PRO A 22 1.84 -6.06 3.20
C PRO A 22 2.27 -4.58 3.15
N LEU A 23 1.73 -3.87 2.17
CA LEU A 23 1.82 -2.42 1.99
C LEU A 23 1.37 -1.66 3.23
N VAL A 24 0.20 -2.03 3.75
CA VAL A 24 -0.44 -1.37 4.88
C VAL A 24 -0.46 -2.31 6.08
N ARG A 25 -0.01 -1.81 7.23
CA ARG A 25 -0.10 -2.52 8.52
C ARG A 25 -0.98 -1.77 9.50
N ILE A 26 -1.79 -2.51 10.26
CA ILE A 26 -2.54 -1.98 11.41
C ILE A 26 -1.86 -2.46 12.71
N PRO A 27 -1.06 -1.63 13.39
CA PRO A 27 -0.35 -2.01 14.61
C PRO A 27 -1.30 -2.49 15.70
N ALA A 28 -0.83 -3.30 16.65
CA ALA A 28 -1.66 -3.84 17.73
C ALA A 28 -2.19 -2.77 18.71
N SER A 29 -1.51 -1.61 18.83
CA SER A 29 -1.93 -0.51 19.70
C SER A 29 -3.34 0.00 19.34
N ARG A 30 -4.13 0.36 20.35
CA ARG A 30 -5.52 0.83 20.21
C ARG A 30 -5.74 2.14 20.98
N GLY A 31 -6.96 2.70 20.91
CA GLY A 31 -7.29 4.00 21.49
C GLY A 31 -6.68 5.14 20.67
N ILE A 32 -6.09 6.13 21.34
CA ILE A 32 -5.44 7.29 20.70
C ILE A 32 -4.25 6.89 19.79
N SER A 33 -3.69 5.69 19.98
CA SER A 33 -2.56 5.19 19.19
C SER A 33 -2.97 4.34 17.98
N THR A 34 -4.28 4.20 17.73
CA THR A 34 -4.82 3.50 16.56
C THR A 34 -4.40 4.25 15.30
N ARG A 35 -3.72 3.57 14.37
CA ARG A 35 -3.15 4.18 13.17
C ARG A 35 -3.01 3.18 12.04
N VAL A 36 -2.80 3.73 10.84
CA VAL A 36 -2.46 3.00 9.62
C VAL A 36 -0.99 3.23 9.31
N GLU A 37 -0.20 2.17 9.15
CA GLU A 37 1.22 2.25 8.75
C GLU A 37 1.36 1.92 7.26
N VAL A 38 1.68 2.93 6.44
CA VAL A 38 2.01 2.75 5.01
C VAL A 38 3.51 2.57 4.85
N ARG A 39 3.94 1.40 4.33
CA ARG A 39 5.35 0.95 4.40
C ARG A 39 6.12 1.07 3.07
N SER A 40 5.45 1.48 2.00
CA SER A 40 6.05 1.70 0.67
C SER A 40 6.84 3.00 0.54
N VAL A 41 6.68 3.95 1.46
CA VAL A 41 7.44 5.20 1.47
C VAL A 41 8.90 4.92 1.85
N ASP A 42 9.83 5.62 1.22
CA ASP A 42 11.26 5.60 1.55
C ASP A 42 11.83 7.02 1.75
N PRO A 43 13.03 7.16 2.34
CA PRO A 43 13.59 8.46 2.71
C PRO A 43 13.94 9.38 1.53
N ALA A 44 13.94 8.90 0.28
CA ALA A 44 14.19 9.75 -0.87
C ALA A 44 12.94 10.56 -1.27
N ALA A 45 11.76 10.22 -0.75
CA ALA A 45 10.52 10.91 -1.06
C ALA A 45 10.43 12.27 -0.37
N ASN A 46 9.87 13.27 -1.07
CA ASN A 46 9.54 14.55 -0.45
C ASN A 46 8.41 14.36 0.58
N PRO A 47 8.62 14.65 1.88
CA PRO A 47 7.65 14.36 2.92
C PRO A 47 6.34 15.13 2.75
N TYR A 48 6.38 16.34 2.18
CA TYR A 48 5.18 17.14 1.94
C TYR A 48 4.29 16.50 0.87
N LEU A 49 4.91 16.04 -0.24
CA LEU A 49 4.18 15.37 -1.31
C LEU A 49 3.64 14.01 -0.85
N VAL A 50 4.40 13.25 -0.05
CA VAL A 50 3.93 12.01 0.54
C VAL A 50 2.69 12.25 1.40
N MET A 51 2.73 13.23 2.31
CA MET A 51 1.59 13.50 3.18
C MET A 51 0.36 13.99 2.41
N ALA A 52 0.55 14.86 1.41
CA ALA A 52 -0.53 15.34 0.56
C ALA A 52 -1.21 14.20 -0.21
N THR A 53 -0.41 13.33 -0.85
CA THR A 53 -0.91 12.21 -1.66
C THR A 53 -1.63 11.14 -0.82
N LEU A 54 -1.06 10.77 0.33
CA LEU A 54 -1.69 9.80 1.23
C LEU A 54 -2.98 10.33 1.86
N LEU A 55 -3.01 11.61 2.23
CA LEU A 55 -4.20 12.26 2.76
C LEU A 55 -5.31 12.33 1.70
N ALA A 56 -4.98 12.74 0.47
CA ALA A 56 -5.93 12.79 -0.63
C ALA A 56 -6.58 11.42 -0.89
N ALA A 57 -5.76 10.36 -1.01
CA ALA A 57 -6.26 9.00 -1.20
C ALA A 57 -7.13 8.51 -0.03
N GLY A 58 -6.74 8.81 1.21
CA GLY A 58 -7.53 8.46 2.40
C GLY A 58 -8.87 9.18 2.47
N LEU A 59 -8.89 10.48 2.17
CA LEU A 59 -10.10 11.30 2.16
C LEU A 59 -11.06 10.88 1.04
N ASP A 60 -10.55 10.53 -0.13
CA ASP A 60 -11.36 10.01 -1.23
C ASP A 60 -12.10 8.71 -0.82
N GLY A 61 -11.37 7.77 -0.20
CA GLY A 61 -11.95 6.53 0.32
C GLY A 61 -13.06 6.78 1.35
N ILE A 62 -12.86 7.73 2.26
CA ILE A 62 -13.88 8.11 3.26
C ILE A 62 -15.09 8.76 2.58
N LYS A 63 -14.86 9.74 1.68
CA LYS A 63 -15.91 10.49 1.00
C LYS A 63 -16.81 9.58 0.17
N ASN A 64 -16.20 8.64 -0.56
CA ASN A 64 -16.89 7.68 -1.42
C ASN A 64 -17.32 6.41 -0.69
N LYS A 65 -17.08 6.30 0.63
CA LYS A 65 -17.41 5.13 1.46
C LYS A 65 -16.87 3.82 0.88
N LEU A 66 -15.65 3.86 0.38
CA LEU A 66 -15.01 2.68 -0.21
C LEU A 66 -14.78 1.63 0.87
N THR A 67 -15.12 0.39 0.55
CA THR A 67 -14.82 -0.75 1.42
C THR A 67 -13.45 -1.28 1.05
N PRO A 68 -12.47 -1.31 1.97
CA PRO A 68 -11.19 -1.95 1.69
C PRO A 68 -11.40 -3.45 1.43
N PRO A 69 -10.54 -4.10 0.63
CA PRO A 69 -10.60 -5.54 0.44
C PRO A 69 -10.41 -6.28 1.77
N ALA A 70 -10.68 -7.58 1.79
CA ALA A 70 -10.41 -8.42 2.95
C ALA A 70 -8.93 -8.35 3.36
N ALA A 71 -8.65 -8.42 4.67
CA ALA A 71 -7.28 -8.45 5.18
C ALA A 71 -6.55 -9.72 4.70
N VAL A 72 -5.26 -9.60 4.41
CA VAL A 72 -4.42 -10.72 3.96
C VAL A 72 -3.49 -11.14 5.10
N ASP A 73 -3.97 -12.08 5.92
CA ASP A 73 -3.24 -12.62 7.07
C ASP A 73 -2.38 -13.86 6.73
N ARG A 74 -1.82 -13.87 5.51
CA ARG A 74 -0.84 -14.87 5.05
C ARG A 74 0.44 -14.17 4.59
N ASN A 75 1.58 -14.84 4.71
CA ASN A 75 2.83 -14.31 4.17
C ASN A 75 2.76 -14.21 2.64
N ILE A 76 2.64 -13.00 2.11
CA ILE A 76 2.45 -12.77 0.67
C ILE A 76 3.70 -13.15 -0.13
N TYR A 77 4.88 -13.18 0.50
CA TYR A 77 6.13 -13.55 -0.18
C TYR A 77 6.20 -15.01 -0.60
N VAL A 78 5.42 -15.89 0.04
CA VAL A 78 5.38 -17.32 -0.31
C VAL A 78 4.21 -17.69 -1.21
N MET A 79 3.34 -16.73 -1.53
CA MET A 79 2.22 -16.97 -2.44
C MET A 79 2.72 -17.05 -3.88
N THR A 80 2.17 -17.95 -4.68
CA THR A 80 2.38 -17.92 -6.14
C THR A 80 1.70 -16.69 -6.76
N LYS A 81 1.96 -16.41 -8.04
CA LYS A 81 1.30 -15.29 -8.73
C LYS A 81 -0.20 -15.53 -8.82
N GLU A 82 -0.59 -16.76 -9.10
CA GLU A 82 -1.97 -17.21 -9.23
C GLU A 82 -2.71 -17.07 -7.90
N GLU A 83 -2.12 -17.52 -6.77
CA GLU A 83 -2.70 -17.32 -5.44
C GLU A 83 -2.89 -15.84 -5.09
N ARG A 84 -1.98 -14.97 -5.54
CA ARG A 84 -2.11 -13.50 -5.33
C ARG A 84 -3.25 -12.93 -6.16
N GLU A 85 -3.36 -13.32 -7.42
CA GLU A 85 -4.44 -12.88 -8.32
C GLU A 85 -5.81 -13.33 -7.80
N GLU A 86 -5.94 -14.59 -7.36
CA GLU A 86 -7.16 -15.12 -6.73
C GLU A 86 -7.55 -14.38 -5.44
N ALA A 87 -6.56 -13.91 -4.68
CA ALA A 87 -6.77 -13.11 -3.48
C ALA A 87 -6.98 -11.60 -3.78
N GLY A 88 -6.99 -11.18 -5.05
CA GLY A 88 -7.13 -9.77 -5.43
C GLY A 88 -5.93 -8.90 -5.07
N ILE A 89 -4.75 -9.49 -4.93
CA ILE A 89 -3.51 -8.81 -4.57
C ILE A 89 -2.80 -8.33 -5.83
N VAL A 90 -2.58 -7.02 -5.93
CA VAL A 90 -1.92 -6.38 -7.07
C VAL A 90 -0.47 -6.03 -6.73
N ASP A 91 0.44 -6.23 -7.68
CA ASP A 91 1.86 -5.87 -7.53
C ASP A 91 2.04 -4.33 -7.60
N LEU A 92 2.97 -3.78 -6.82
CA LEU A 92 3.40 -2.39 -6.97
C LEU A 92 4.17 -2.19 -8.30
N PRO A 93 4.22 -0.96 -8.84
CA PRO A 93 5.03 -0.67 -10.02
C PRO A 93 6.50 -1.08 -9.84
N ALA A 94 7.04 -1.85 -10.78
CA ALA A 94 8.41 -2.37 -10.71
C ALA A 94 9.47 -1.34 -11.12
N THR A 95 9.05 -0.24 -11.76
CA THR A 95 9.91 0.83 -12.26
C THR A 95 9.32 2.21 -12.00
N LEU A 96 10.20 3.22 -11.94
CA LEU A 96 9.77 4.62 -11.85
C LEU A 96 8.88 5.03 -13.03
N ALA A 97 9.19 4.57 -14.25
CA ALA A 97 8.40 4.84 -15.43
C ALA A 97 6.95 4.32 -15.29
N GLN A 98 6.78 3.08 -14.82
CA GLN A 98 5.45 2.52 -14.54
C GLN A 98 4.73 3.32 -13.45
N ALA A 99 5.42 3.69 -12.37
CA ALA A 99 4.83 4.47 -11.28
C ALA A 99 4.34 5.85 -11.76
N LEU A 100 5.09 6.52 -12.64
CA LEU A 100 4.70 7.81 -13.21
C LEU A 100 3.47 7.68 -14.12
N VAL A 101 3.41 6.64 -14.96
CA VAL A 101 2.23 6.38 -15.81
C VAL A 101 0.99 6.12 -14.96
N THR A 102 1.10 5.28 -13.92
CA THR A 102 -0.01 4.99 -12.99
C THR A 102 -0.47 6.25 -12.25
N LEU A 103 0.47 7.12 -11.84
CA LEU A 103 0.15 8.37 -11.16
C LEU A 103 -0.58 9.35 -12.10
N GLN A 104 -0.09 9.52 -13.33
CA GLN A 104 -0.68 10.44 -14.31
C GLN A 104 -2.14 10.13 -14.65
N SER A 105 -2.53 8.86 -14.57
CA SER A 105 -3.92 8.44 -14.81
C SER A 105 -4.82 8.55 -13.57
N ASN A 106 -4.33 9.07 -12.44
CA ASN A 106 -5.09 9.16 -11.19
C ASN A 106 -5.64 10.58 -10.97
N GLU A 107 -6.94 10.75 -11.17
CA GLU A 107 -7.61 12.06 -11.03
C GLU A 107 -7.62 12.60 -9.60
N VAL A 108 -7.63 11.74 -8.58
CA VAL A 108 -7.66 12.20 -7.17
C VAL A 108 -6.36 12.88 -6.77
N VAL A 109 -5.24 12.42 -7.33
CA VAL A 109 -3.91 12.93 -6.98
C VAL A 109 -3.39 13.96 -7.99
N CYS A 110 -3.78 13.86 -9.26
CA CYS A 110 -3.31 14.76 -10.32
C CYS A 110 -4.34 15.79 -10.81
N GLY A 111 -5.62 15.64 -10.45
CA GLY A 111 -6.69 16.61 -10.75
C GLY A 111 -6.81 17.71 -9.69
#